data_AF-A0A7S3QI20-F1
#
_entry.id   AF-A0A7S3QI20-F1
#
_cell.length_a   1.000
_cell.length_b   1.000
_cell.length_c   1.000
_cell.angle_alpha   90.00
_cell.angle_beta   90.00
_cell.angle_gamma   90.00
#
_symmetry.space_group_name_H-M   'P 1'
#
loop_
_entity.id
_entity.type
_entity.pdbx_description
1 polymer ?
#
loop_
_entity_poly.entity_id
_entity_poly.type
_entity_poly.pdbx_seq_one_letter_code
_entity_poly.pdbx_strand_id
1 'polypeptide(L)'
;MPASSLEDIIAKLHLCKDAPHYMADKINAIADKALEEMTKEAGDFLHYDLDDEKHTVEEVKAIIDIFPGSLSVINLDPGFGDILPVYQAVYRSRAVSFIPLLAKEGSRLGVGSEGSRGGLLEDENNVVLNLTELDGIHLDGLYDTHDDDDEKCKQVLEKLRDLDLLKKEDIQNFDLLQHFLAEDGCAQRFEVLAALDPDSLITARCSINEGPLLHHYKLTENTFEMILKAGMEHFPENLGCLFRKFNGKTACQNAFDIIGTDEAMRVICRCIPPGENHPILHMA
;
A
#
# COMPACT_ATOMS: atom_id res chain seq x y z
N MET A 1 -27.33 5.21 34.16
CA MET A 1 -26.48 6.41 34.19
C MET A 1 -25.72 6.43 32.87
N PRO A 2 -25.74 7.51 32.07
CA PRO A 2 -24.89 7.54 30.89
C PRO A 2 -23.44 7.47 31.37
N ALA A 3 -22.64 6.59 30.78
CA ALA A 3 -21.20 6.56 31.04
C ALA A 3 -20.67 7.95 30.68
N SER A 4 -20.14 8.68 31.66
CA SER A 4 -19.39 9.91 31.40
C SER A 4 -18.27 9.55 30.42
N SER A 5 -18.15 10.29 29.31
CA SER A 5 -17.09 10.05 28.33
C SER A 5 -15.73 10.16 29.03
N LEU A 6 -14.73 9.44 28.53
CA LEU A 6 -13.36 9.56 29.07
C LEU A 6 -12.87 11.01 29.00
N GLU A 7 -13.26 11.74 27.96
CA GLU A 7 -13.06 13.19 27.82
C GLU A 7 -13.68 13.98 28.97
N ASP A 8 -14.91 13.64 29.42
CA ASP A 8 -15.52 14.28 30.59
C ASP A 8 -14.74 14.00 31.87
N ILE A 9 -14.16 12.80 32.02
CA ILE A 9 -13.37 12.42 33.19
C ILE A 9 -12.04 13.17 33.18
N ILE A 10 -11.32 13.19 32.04
CA ILE A 10 -10.05 13.90 31.87
C ILE A 10 -10.27 15.42 32.02
N ALA A 11 -11.32 15.96 31.41
CA ALA A 11 -11.67 17.37 31.57
C ALA A 11 -11.98 17.71 33.02
N LYS A 12 -12.73 16.86 33.75
CA LYS A 12 -13.01 17.04 35.18
C LYS A 12 -11.77 16.94 36.06
N LEU A 13 -10.81 16.08 35.72
CA LEU A 13 -9.52 16.00 36.40
C LEU A 13 -8.71 17.28 36.21
N HIS A 14 -8.66 17.82 34.99
CA HIS A 14 -8.02 19.12 34.70
C HIS A 14 -8.80 20.35 35.21
N LEU A 15 -10.11 20.21 35.50
CA LEU A 15 -10.99 21.25 36.04
C LEU A 15 -10.96 21.35 37.57
N CYS A 16 -10.12 20.58 38.27
CA CYS A 16 -9.87 20.76 39.71
C CYS A 16 -9.08 22.05 40.03
N LYS A 17 -9.47 23.19 39.45
CA LYS A 17 -8.89 24.53 39.69
C LYS A 17 -9.09 25.01 41.13
N ASP A 18 -10.07 24.43 41.85
CA ASP A 18 -10.38 24.75 43.24
C ASP A 18 -9.64 23.84 44.25
N ALA A 19 -8.85 22.88 43.79
CA ALA A 19 -8.04 22.05 44.67
C ALA A 19 -6.84 22.86 45.22
N PRO A 20 -6.42 22.65 46.48
CA PRO A 20 -5.17 23.22 46.98
C PRO A 20 -4.00 22.89 46.04
N HIS A 21 -3.08 23.83 45.83
CA HIS A 21 -1.98 23.70 44.84
C HIS A 21 -1.27 22.33 44.89
N TYR A 22 -0.96 21.83 46.10
CA TYR A 22 -0.28 20.54 46.27
C TYR A 22 -1.14 19.31 45.89
N MET A 23 -2.47 19.43 45.89
CA MET A 23 -3.40 18.39 45.43
C MET A 23 -3.63 18.50 43.92
N ALA A 24 -3.72 19.72 43.37
CA ALA A 24 -3.86 19.94 41.94
C ALA A 24 -2.70 19.31 41.16
N ASP A 25 -1.46 19.50 41.63
CA ASP A 25 -0.26 18.90 41.02
C ASP A 25 -0.33 17.36 41.00
N LYS A 26 -0.82 16.74 42.08
CA LYS A 26 -0.98 15.28 42.16
C LYS A 26 -2.10 14.75 41.26
N ILE A 27 -3.21 15.48 41.16
CA ILE A 27 -4.34 15.10 40.31
C ILE A 27 -3.92 15.17 38.84
N ASN A 28 -3.24 16.24 38.44
CA ASN A 28 -2.71 16.38 37.08
C ASN A 28 -1.71 15.26 36.76
N ALA A 29 -0.76 14.97 37.66
CA ALA A 29 0.19 13.88 37.44
C ALA A 29 -0.48 12.50 37.29
N ILE A 30 -1.58 12.23 37.99
CA ILE A 30 -2.37 11.01 37.82
C ILE A 30 -3.10 11.01 36.47
N ALA A 31 -3.68 12.15 36.08
CA ALA A 31 -4.39 12.30 34.81
C ALA A 31 -3.44 12.12 33.62
N ASP A 32 -2.27 12.76 33.66
CA ASP A 32 -1.23 12.66 32.63
C ASP A 32 -0.76 11.21 32.47
N LYS A 33 -0.47 10.54 33.60
CA LYS A 33 -0.06 9.14 33.59
C LYS A 33 -1.15 8.22 33.04
N ALA A 34 -2.41 8.44 33.43
CA ALA A 34 -3.53 7.66 32.92
C ALA A 34 -3.73 7.87 31.41
N LEU A 35 -3.59 9.11 30.93
CA LEU A 35 -3.66 9.43 29.51
C LEU A 35 -2.52 8.78 28.72
N GLU A 36 -1.29 8.80 29.24
CA GLU A 36 -0.13 8.15 28.65
C GLU A 36 -0.35 6.63 28.53
N GLU A 37 -0.77 5.97 29.61
CA GLU A 37 -1.05 4.53 29.61
C GLU A 37 -2.17 4.16 28.63
N MET A 38 -3.26 4.93 28.59
CA MET A 38 -4.37 4.68 27.65
C MET A 38 -3.99 4.98 26.20
N THR A 39 -3.14 5.98 25.95
CA THR A 39 -2.62 6.29 24.61
C THR A 39 -1.74 5.15 24.11
N LYS A 40 -0.92 4.59 25.00
CA LYS A 40 -0.11 3.41 24.68
C LYS A 40 -0.98 2.19 24.37
N GLU A 41 -1.97 1.89 25.21
CA GLU A 41 -2.91 0.78 24.99
C GLU A 41 -3.66 0.95 23.65
N ALA A 42 -4.11 2.16 23.33
CA ALA A 42 -4.71 2.46 22.04
C ALA A 42 -3.73 2.25 20.89
N GLY A 43 -2.46 2.62 21.05
CA GLY A 43 -1.40 2.34 20.08
C GLY A 43 -1.19 0.83 19.87
N ASP A 44 -1.08 0.07 20.96
CA ASP A 44 -0.93 -1.39 20.93
C ASP A 44 -2.12 -2.05 20.22
N PHE A 45 -3.35 -1.56 20.46
CA PHE A 45 -4.54 -1.98 19.72
C PHE A 45 -4.40 -1.70 18.21
N LEU A 46 -3.95 -0.51 17.82
CA LEU A 46 -3.76 -0.15 16.40
C LEU A 46 -2.68 -1.00 15.71
N HIS A 47 -1.67 -1.46 16.45
CA HIS A 47 -0.65 -2.37 15.93
C HIS A 47 -1.17 -3.82 15.80
N TYR A 48 -1.76 -4.35 16.87
CA TYR A 48 -1.90 -5.79 17.06
C TYR A 48 -3.33 -6.31 17.06
N ASP A 49 -4.34 -5.45 17.16
CA ASP A 49 -5.73 -5.90 17.32
C ASP A 49 -6.69 -5.40 16.24
N LEU A 50 -6.22 -4.58 15.28
CA LEU A 50 -7.02 -4.22 14.11
C LEU A 50 -7.49 -5.46 13.33
N ASP A 51 -8.79 -5.51 13.08
CA ASP A 51 -9.48 -6.67 12.49
C ASP A 51 -10.77 -6.18 11.83
N ASP A 52 -10.82 -6.22 10.50
CA ASP A 52 -11.93 -5.72 9.68
C ASP A 52 -13.19 -6.59 9.72
N GLU A 53 -13.12 -7.78 10.33
CA GLU A 53 -14.29 -8.58 10.67
C GLU A 53 -14.91 -8.16 12.01
N LYS A 54 -14.13 -7.49 12.88
CA LYS A 54 -14.54 -7.14 14.25
C LYS A 54 -14.75 -5.66 14.47
N HIS A 55 -14.04 -4.82 13.73
CA HIS A 55 -13.96 -3.40 13.95
C HIS A 55 -14.43 -2.64 12.71
N THR A 56 -15.13 -1.53 12.92
CA THR A 56 -15.52 -0.59 11.87
C THR A 56 -14.53 0.56 11.76
N VAL A 57 -14.51 1.23 10.60
CA VAL A 57 -13.69 2.42 10.38
C VAL A 57 -14.05 3.52 11.38
N GLU A 58 -15.33 3.65 11.72
CA GLU A 58 -15.84 4.64 12.68
C GLU A 58 -15.38 4.35 14.12
N GLU A 59 -15.35 3.09 14.55
CA GLU A 59 -14.84 2.71 15.87
C GLU A 59 -13.34 2.99 15.99
N VAL A 60 -12.56 2.58 14.99
CA VAL A 60 -11.11 2.85 14.97
C VAL A 60 -10.85 4.35 14.93
N LYS A 61 -11.63 5.10 14.14
CA LYS A 61 -11.54 6.57 14.12
C LYS A 61 -11.87 7.18 15.48
N ALA A 62 -12.88 6.68 16.18
CA ALA A 62 -13.22 7.18 17.51
C ALA A 62 -12.08 6.98 18.51
N ILE A 63 -11.35 5.85 18.44
CA ILE A 63 -10.16 5.62 19.26
C ILE A 63 -9.07 6.65 18.93
N ILE A 64 -8.80 6.92 17.65
CA ILE A 64 -7.82 7.92 17.21
C ILE A 64 -8.23 9.33 17.65
N ASP A 65 -9.52 9.67 17.56
CA ASP A 65 -10.03 10.99 17.97
C ASP A 65 -9.85 11.21 19.49
N ILE A 66 -10.06 10.16 20.31
CA ILE A 66 -9.86 10.21 21.76
C ILE A 66 -8.37 10.21 22.13
N PHE A 67 -7.56 9.41 21.42
CA PHE A 67 -6.13 9.22 21.70
C PHE A 67 -5.29 9.50 20.44
N PRO A 68 -5.15 10.74 19.98
CA PRO A 68 -4.44 11.05 18.73
C PRO A 68 -2.96 10.64 18.78
N GLY A 69 -2.34 10.63 19.96
CA GLY A 69 -0.97 10.17 20.14
C GLY A 69 -0.76 8.67 19.89
N SER A 70 -1.83 7.86 19.83
CA SER A 70 -1.77 6.42 19.56
C SER A 70 -1.16 6.10 18.20
N LEU A 71 -1.36 6.97 17.21
CA LEU A 71 -0.77 6.83 15.87
C LEU A 71 0.75 7.01 15.85
N SER A 72 1.32 7.66 16.87
CA SER A 72 2.76 7.84 17.04
C SER A 72 3.38 6.86 18.02
N VAL A 73 2.62 5.88 18.52
CA VAL A 73 3.16 4.83 19.38
C VAL A 73 4.06 3.95 18.53
N ILE A 74 5.35 4.01 18.83
CA ILE A 74 6.38 3.21 18.16
C ILE A 74 6.45 1.87 18.84
N ASN A 75 6.30 0.80 18.05
CA ASN A 75 6.67 -0.54 18.49
C ASN A 75 8.03 -0.91 17.92
N LEU A 76 8.89 -1.41 18.82
CA LEU A 76 10.22 -1.89 18.46
C LEU A 76 10.12 -3.38 18.15
N ASP A 77 10.14 -3.72 16.86
CA ASP A 77 10.35 -5.10 16.44
C ASP A 77 11.86 -5.33 16.20
N PRO A 78 12.47 -6.35 16.83
CA PRO A 78 13.87 -6.73 16.57
C PRO A 78 14.13 -7.10 15.09
N GLY A 79 14.41 -6.10 14.27
CA GLY A 79 14.75 -6.25 12.85
C GLY A 79 14.16 -5.20 11.93
N PHE A 80 13.13 -4.47 12.37
CA PHE A 80 12.34 -3.55 11.54
C PHE A 80 12.34 -2.10 12.04
N GLY A 81 13.07 -1.81 13.12
CA GLY A 81 13.23 -0.45 13.65
C GLY A 81 11.97 0.09 14.31
N ASP A 82 11.79 1.41 14.19
CA ASP A 82 10.66 2.13 14.75
C ASP A 82 9.42 1.95 13.86
N ILE A 83 8.47 1.12 14.29
CA ILE A 83 7.26 0.81 13.52
C ILE A 83 6.08 1.66 13.98
N LEU A 84 5.44 2.35 13.02
CA LEU A 84 4.17 3.04 13.20
C LEU A 84 2.99 2.08 12.93
N PRO A 85 1.79 2.32 13.52
CA PRO A 85 0.64 1.44 13.32
C PRO A 85 0.23 1.24 11.86
N VAL A 86 0.38 2.27 11.02
CA VAL A 86 0.07 2.18 9.58
C VAL A 86 0.94 1.15 8.85
N TYR A 87 2.19 0.99 9.28
CA TYR A 87 3.11 0.02 8.71
C TYR A 87 2.76 -1.39 9.19
N GLN A 88 2.48 -1.59 10.47
CA GLN A 88 2.06 -2.88 10.99
C GLN A 88 0.79 -3.41 10.29
N ALA A 89 -0.11 -2.50 9.90
CA ALA A 89 -1.35 -2.86 9.22
C ALA A 89 -1.15 -3.51 7.84
N VAL A 90 -0.02 -3.27 7.15
CA VAL A 90 0.24 -3.85 5.82
C VAL A 90 0.50 -5.36 5.89
N TYR A 91 1.03 -5.85 7.00
CA TYR A 91 1.38 -7.26 7.19
C TYR A 91 0.23 -8.13 7.69
N ARG A 92 -0.98 -7.55 7.80
CA ARG A 92 -2.13 -8.22 8.39
C ARG A 92 -3.36 -8.01 7.51
N SER A 93 -3.85 -9.08 6.87
CA SER A 93 -4.98 -9.04 5.92
C SER A 93 -6.25 -8.45 6.51
N ARG A 94 -6.44 -8.60 7.82
CA ARG A 94 -7.57 -8.04 8.56
C ARG A 94 -7.36 -6.59 8.99
N ALA A 95 -6.13 -6.07 8.93
CA ALA A 95 -5.83 -4.68 9.25
C ALA A 95 -5.64 -3.80 8.00
N VAL A 96 -5.34 -4.39 6.84
CA VAL A 96 -4.97 -3.68 5.61
C VAL A 96 -6.01 -2.63 5.19
N SER A 97 -7.30 -2.92 5.38
CA SER A 97 -8.42 -2.03 5.03
C SER A 97 -8.47 -0.74 5.88
N PHE A 98 -7.76 -0.69 7.01
CA PHE A 98 -7.64 0.51 7.85
C PHE A 98 -6.49 1.45 7.44
N ILE A 99 -5.55 1.01 6.58
CA ILE A 99 -4.41 1.84 6.13
C ILE A 99 -4.85 3.24 5.65
N PRO A 100 -5.91 3.40 4.82
CA PRO A 100 -6.34 4.73 4.38
C PRO A 100 -6.80 5.64 5.53
N LEU A 101 -7.41 5.09 6.58
CA LEU A 101 -7.77 5.85 7.77
C LEU A 101 -6.52 6.27 8.55
N LEU A 102 -5.63 5.32 8.83
CA LEU A 102 -4.41 5.55 9.61
C LEU A 102 -3.51 6.59 8.93
N ALA A 103 -3.27 6.48 7.63
CA ALA A 103 -2.47 7.43 6.86
C ALA A 103 -3.13 8.82 6.82
N LYS A 104 -4.45 8.89 6.61
CA LYS A 104 -5.17 10.17 6.57
C LYS A 104 -5.12 10.91 7.90
N GLU A 105 -5.46 10.23 9.00
CA GLU A 105 -5.43 10.85 10.32
C GLU A 105 -4.00 11.12 10.79
N GLY A 106 -3.06 10.21 10.49
CA GLY A 106 -1.64 10.41 10.75
C GLY A 106 -1.10 11.65 10.03
N SER A 107 -1.43 11.83 8.75
CA SER A 107 -1.05 13.03 8.00
C SER A 107 -1.67 14.31 8.57
N ARG A 108 -2.92 14.26 9.04
CA ARG A 108 -3.58 15.41 9.69
C ARG A 108 -2.91 15.79 11.01
N LEU A 109 -2.40 14.80 11.75
CA LEU A 109 -1.79 14.96 13.07
C LEU A 109 -0.27 15.18 13.01
N GLY A 110 0.35 15.10 11.82
CA GLY A 110 1.80 15.24 11.66
C GLY A 110 2.58 14.04 12.16
N VAL A 111 2.03 12.83 12.01
CA VAL A 111 2.68 11.55 12.34
C VAL A 111 3.67 11.16 11.22
N GLY A 112 4.81 10.60 11.60
CA GLY A 112 5.90 10.25 10.69
C GLY A 112 6.79 11.44 10.32
N SER A 113 7.75 11.23 9.42
CA SER A 113 8.63 12.30 8.93
C SER A 113 7.89 13.30 8.02
N GLU A 114 8.49 14.47 7.78
CA GLU A 114 7.92 15.48 6.89
C GLU A 114 7.75 14.90 5.47
N GLY A 115 6.53 14.97 4.93
CA GLY A 115 6.23 14.41 3.60
C GLY A 115 5.90 12.90 3.59
N SER A 116 6.03 12.19 4.72
CA SER A 116 5.70 10.76 4.85
C SER A 116 4.21 10.42 4.80
N ARG A 117 3.34 11.44 4.83
CA ARG A 117 1.86 11.31 4.77
C ARG A 117 1.30 10.38 5.84
N GLY A 118 1.71 10.60 7.09
CA GLY A 118 1.27 9.79 8.22
C GLY A 118 2.06 8.49 8.38
N GLY A 119 3.32 8.43 7.92
CA GLY A 119 4.14 7.23 7.90
C GLY A 119 3.90 6.29 6.71
N LEU A 120 3.04 6.68 5.75
CA LEU A 120 2.73 5.89 4.56
C LEU A 120 3.95 5.72 3.63
N LEU A 121 4.82 6.73 3.56
CA LEU A 121 5.98 6.79 2.66
C LEU A 121 7.31 6.88 3.41
N GLU A 122 7.40 6.31 4.61
CA GLU A 122 8.65 6.29 5.37
C GLU A 122 9.69 5.41 4.66
N ASP A 123 10.94 5.89 4.48
CA ASP A 123 11.92 5.25 3.59
C ASP A 123 12.18 3.77 3.93
N GLU A 124 12.39 3.45 5.20
CA GLU A 124 12.66 2.07 5.65
C GLU A 124 11.37 1.23 5.78
N ASN A 125 10.22 1.89 5.88
CA ASN A 125 8.93 1.30 6.23
C ASN A 125 7.82 1.76 5.25
N ASN A 126 8.10 1.72 3.95
CA ASN A 126 7.22 2.27 2.93
C ASN A 126 5.99 1.38 2.74
N VAL A 127 4.84 1.82 3.25
CA VAL A 127 3.59 1.05 3.23
C VAL A 127 3.09 0.85 1.80
N VAL A 128 3.24 1.83 0.92
CA VAL A 128 2.81 1.70 -0.48
C VAL A 128 3.65 0.64 -1.19
N LEU A 129 4.96 0.63 -0.97
CA LEU A 129 5.84 -0.40 -1.49
C LEU A 129 5.43 -1.79 -0.99
N ASN A 130 5.18 -1.94 0.30
CA ASN A 130 4.74 -3.21 0.89
C ASN A 130 3.33 -3.64 0.43
N LEU A 131 2.45 -2.71 0.04
CA LEU A 131 1.20 -3.06 -0.63
C LEU A 131 1.44 -3.65 -2.03
N THR A 132 2.59 -3.40 -2.66
CA THR A 132 2.97 -3.98 -3.95
C THR A 132 3.75 -5.29 -3.83
N GLU A 133 4.53 -5.48 -2.76
CA GLU A 133 5.30 -6.70 -2.46
C GLU A 133 4.50 -7.61 -1.51
N LEU A 134 3.90 -8.70 -2.01
CA LEU A 134 3.22 -9.65 -1.11
C LEU A 134 4.18 -10.56 -0.36
N ASP A 135 5.46 -10.63 -0.77
CA ASP A 135 6.51 -11.42 -0.13
C ASP A 135 6.56 -11.25 1.41
N GLY A 136 6.17 -10.09 1.93
CA GLY A 136 6.13 -9.78 3.37
C GLY A 136 4.82 -10.11 4.09
N ILE A 137 3.70 -10.30 3.39
CA ILE A 137 2.41 -10.60 4.02
C ILE A 137 2.36 -12.10 4.36
N HIS A 138 3.22 -12.53 5.28
CA HIS A 138 3.10 -13.81 5.96
C HIS A 138 1.92 -13.70 6.95
N LEU A 139 0.71 -13.71 6.41
CA LEU A 139 -0.56 -13.72 7.15
C LEU A 139 -0.56 -14.89 8.13
N ASP A 140 -0.27 -14.57 9.41
CA ASP A 140 -0.45 -15.43 10.58
C ASP A 140 -0.42 -16.95 10.29
N GLY A 141 0.71 -17.44 9.76
CA GLY A 141 1.12 -18.84 9.80
C GLY A 141 0.22 -19.91 9.16
N LEU A 142 -0.76 -19.56 8.33
CA LEU A 142 -1.62 -20.54 7.65
C LEU A 142 -1.72 -20.21 6.17
N TYR A 143 -0.95 -20.95 5.37
CA TYR A 143 -0.96 -20.95 3.92
C TYR A 143 -2.39 -21.12 3.36
N ASP A 144 -3.05 -20.01 3.08
CA ASP A 144 -4.03 -19.91 2.00
C ASP A 144 -3.97 -18.46 1.50
N THR A 145 -3.12 -18.23 0.49
CA THR A 145 -3.09 -16.98 -0.27
C THR A 145 -4.42 -16.88 -1.00
N HIS A 146 -5.41 -16.24 -0.39
CA HIS A 146 -6.72 -16.07 -0.99
C HIS A 146 -6.66 -14.94 -2.03
N ASP A 147 -7.28 -15.14 -3.19
CA ASP A 147 -7.53 -14.09 -4.21
C ASP A 147 -8.13 -12.79 -3.61
N ASP A 148 -8.76 -12.91 -2.43
CA ASP A 148 -9.29 -11.81 -1.64
C ASP A 148 -8.24 -10.76 -1.24
N ASP A 149 -6.96 -11.14 -1.11
CA ASP A 149 -5.90 -10.21 -0.67
C ASP A 149 -5.55 -9.17 -1.74
N ASP A 150 -5.54 -9.55 -3.02
CA ASP A 150 -5.27 -8.62 -4.14
C ASP A 150 -6.38 -7.58 -4.27
N GLU A 151 -7.65 -8.02 -4.16
CA GLU A 151 -8.82 -7.13 -4.20
C GLU A 151 -8.84 -6.18 -2.99
N LYS A 152 -8.53 -6.66 -1.78
CA LYS A 152 -8.42 -5.80 -0.59
C LYS A 152 -7.33 -4.73 -0.78
N CYS A 153 -6.14 -5.13 -1.22
CA CYS A 153 -5.05 -4.18 -1.42
C CYS A 153 -5.35 -3.18 -2.55
N LYS A 154 -6.00 -3.63 -3.63
CA LYS A 154 -6.50 -2.75 -4.69
C LYS A 154 -7.46 -1.69 -4.14
N GLN A 155 -8.46 -2.07 -3.35
CA GLN A 155 -9.39 -1.11 -2.74
C GLN A 155 -8.68 -0.10 -1.83
N VAL A 156 -7.63 -0.55 -1.13
CA VAL A 156 -6.78 0.34 -0.32
C VAL A 156 -6.02 1.33 -1.21
N LEU A 157 -5.38 0.89 -2.29
CA LEU A 157 -4.68 1.76 -3.24
C LEU A 157 -5.62 2.78 -3.89
N GLU A 158 -6.81 2.36 -4.32
CA GLU A 158 -7.84 3.26 -4.86
C GLU A 158 -8.27 4.32 -3.85
N LYS A 159 -8.50 3.91 -2.59
CA LYS A 159 -8.88 4.84 -1.53
C LYS A 159 -7.75 5.80 -1.16
N LEU A 160 -6.49 5.36 -1.17
CA LEU A 160 -5.33 6.23 -0.98
C LEU A 160 -5.22 7.26 -2.11
N ARG A 161 -5.46 6.85 -3.36
CA ARG A 161 -5.53 7.77 -4.51
C ARG A 161 -6.65 8.80 -4.33
N ASP A 162 -7.85 8.35 -3.97
CA ASP A 162 -9.02 9.22 -3.81
C ASP A 162 -8.86 10.22 -2.65
N LEU A 163 -8.02 9.90 -1.66
CA LEU A 163 -7.63 10.78 -0.55
C LEU A 163 -6.43 11.68 -0.87
N ASP A 164 -5.89 11.66 -2.10
CA ASP A 164 -4.68 12.36 -2.52
C ASP A 164 -3.41 11.98 -1.69
N LEU A 165 -3.43 10.77 -1.12
CA LEU A 165 -2.32 10.18 -0.36
C LEU A 165 -1.39 9.30 -1.21
N LEU A 166 -1.89 8.81 -2.36
CA LEU A 166 -1.11 8.11 -3.38
C LEU A 166 -1.14 8.91 -4.68
N LYS A 167 0.05 9.26 -5.18
CA LYS A 167 0.24 10.12 -6.35
C LYS A 167 1.11 9.40 -7.38
N LYS A 168 1.02 9.84 -8.63
CA LYS A 168 1.86 9.29 -9.71
C LYS A 168 3.35 9.48 -9.46
N GLU A 169 3.74 10.55 -8.78
CA GLU A 169 5.14 10.80 -8.42
C GLU A 169 5.66 9.70 -7.49
N ASP A 170 4.82 9.10 -6.64
CA ASP A 170 5.23 8.01 -5.76
C ASP A 170 5.50 6.73 -6.56
N ILE A 171 4.70 6.47 -7.61
CA ILE A 171 4.93 5.34 -8.54
C ILE A 171 6.33 5.43 -9.15
N GLN A 172 6.73 6.63 -9.56
CA GLN A 172 8.02 6.88 -10.18
C GLN A 172 9.17 6.88 -9.17
N ASN A 173 8.98 7.52 -8.01
CA ASN A 173 10.03 7.65 -7.00
C ASN A 173 10.38 6.31 -6.33
N PHE A 174 9.40 5.42 -6.21
CA PHE A 174 9.56 4.11 -5.58
C PHE A 174 9.50 2.95 -6.58
N ASP A 175 9.53 3.23 -7.88
CA ASP A 175 9.53 2.21 -8.94
C ASP A 175 8.42 1.14 -8.79
N LEU A 176 7.24 1.52 -8.25
CA LEU A 176 6.23 0.60 -7.72
C LEU A 176 5.78 -0.49 -8.70
N LEU A 177 5.68 -0.16 -10.01
CA LEU A 177 5.28 -1.13 -11.03
C LEU A 177 6.27 -2.30 -11.22
N GLN A 178 7.53 -2.13 -10.81
CA GLN A 178 8.56 -3.16 -10.95
C GLN A 178 8.42 -4.29 -9.92
N HIS A 179 7.83 -3.99 -8.77
CA HIS A 179 7.70 -4.94 -7.66
C HIS A 179 6.74 -6.09 -8.01
N PHE A 180 5.81 -5.86 -8.94
CA PHE A 180 4.90 -6.89 -9.46
C PHE A 180 5.55 -7.91 -10.41
N LEU A 181 6.81 -7.71 -10.81
CA LEU A 181 7.48 -8.61 -11.75
C LEU A 181 7.88 -9.96 -11.13
N ALA A 182 7.83 -10.07 -9.80
CA ALA A 182 8.19 -11.27 -9.07
C ALA A 182 6.99 -12.03 -8.47
N GLU A 183 5.78 -11.47 -8.58
CA GLU A 183 4.63 -11.86 -7.76
C GLU A 183 3.47 -12.37 -8.63
N ASP A 184 2.93 -13.53 -8.28
CA ASP A 184 1.64 -13.99 -8.81
C ASP A 184 0.48 -13.33 -8.02
N GLY A 185 -0.71 -13.22 -8.62
CA GLY A 185 -1.91 -12.72 -7.90
C GLY A 185 -1.86 -11.22 -7.58
N CYS A 186 -1.27 -10.40 -8.46
CA CYS A 186 -1.10 -8.97 -8.24
C CYS A 186 -1.69 -8.07 -9.33
N ALA A 187 -2.46 -8.67 -10.24
CA ALA A 187 -2.96 -8.01 -11.44
C ALA A 187 -3.81 -6.78 -11.12
N GLN A 188 -4.65 -6.85 -10.09
CA GLN A 188 -5.57 -5.75 -9.80
C GLN A 188 -4.85 -4.55 -9.19
N ARG A 189 -3.89 -4.78 -8.28
CA ARG A 189 -3.03 -3.71 -7.77
C ARG A 189 -2.19 -3.07 -8.87
N PHE A 190 -1.65 -3.88 -9.77
CA PHE A 190 -0.89 -3.39 -10.92
C PHE A 190 -1.74 -2.48 -11.81
N GLU A 191 -2.98 -2.89 -12.13
CA GLU A 191 -3.92 -2.10 -12.93
C GLU A 191 -4.20 -0.72 -12.31
N VAL A 192 -4.41 -0.64 -10.99
CA VAL A 192 -4.64 0.64 -10.29
C VAL A 192 -3.45 1.60 -10.47
N LEU A 193 -2.22 1.09 -10.31
CA LEU A 193 -1.01 1.91 -10.43
C LEU A 193 -0.71 2.27 -11.89
N ALA A 194 -0.88 1.32 -12.82
CA ALA A 194 -0.74 1.57 -14.25
C ALA A 194 -1.73 2.63 -14.75
N ALA A 195 -2.97 2.60 -14.26
CA ALA A 195 -3.97 3.61 -14.59
C ALA A 195 -3.65 4.99 -13.98
N LEU A 196 -3.02 5.01 -12.79
CA LEU A 196 -2.62 6.26 -12.13
C LEU A 196 -1.42 6.93 -12.82
N ASP A 197 -0.48 6.15 -13.37
CA ASP A 197 0.62 6.68 -14.17
C ASP A 197 0.96 5.78 -15.38
N PRO A 198 0.20 5.88 -16.48
CA PRO A 198 0.42 5.03 -17.66
C PRO A 198 1.81 5.19 -18.26
N ASP A 199 2.38 6.40 -18.20
CA ASP A 199 3.71 6.69 -18.73
C ASP A 199 4.78 5.82 -18.05
N SER A 200 4.60 5.46 -16.78
CA SER A 200 5.51 4.56 -16.07
C SER A 200 5.61 3.16 -16.70
N LEU A 201 4.58 2.66 -17.41
CA LEU A 201 4.70 1.40 -18.17
C LEU A 201 5.81 1.47 -19.24
N ILE A 202 6.10 2.67 -19.72
CA ILE A 202 6.99 2.96 -20.83
C ILE A 202 8.34 3.51 -20.35
N THR A 203 8.31 4.33 -19.30
CA THR A 203 9.44 5.10 -18.81
C THR A 203 10.05 4.58 -17.53
N ALA A 204 9.37 3.71 -16.78
CA ALA A 204 9.94 3.10 -15.57
C ALA A 204 11.27 2.46 -15.96
N ARG A 205 12.33 2.89 -15.27
CA ARG A 205 13.68 2.41 -15.50
C ARG A 205 14.03 1.52 -14.34
N CYS A 206 14.19 0.24 -14.62
CA CYS A 206 14.68 -0.67 -13.60
C CYS A 206 16.04 -0.23 -13.07
N SER A 207 16.22 -0.12 -11.76
CA SER A 207 17.55 0.15 -11.18
C SER A 207 18.58 -0.91 -11.57
N ILE A 208 18.13 -2.12 -11.91
CA ILE A 208 18.98 -3.26 -12.31
C ILE A 208 19.18 -3.32 -13.83
N ASN A 209 18.19 -2.93 -14.65
CA ASN A 209 18.20 -3.12 -16.11
C ASN A 209 18.02 -1.85 -16.95
N GLU A 210 17.75 -0.70 -16.33
CA GLU A 210 17.42 0.63 -16.90
C GLU A 210 16.37 0.63 -18.03
N GLY A 211 15.61 -0.46 -18.16
CA GLY A 211 14.72 -0.70 -19.29
C GLY A 211 13.23 -0.70 -18.91
N PRO A 212 12.34 -0.54 -19.90
CA PRO A 212 10.89 -0.63 -19.71
C PRO A 212 10.47 -1.99 -19.16
N LEU A 213 9.31 -2.07 -18.50
CA LEU A 213 8.81 -3.29 -17.84
C LEU A 213 8.76 -4.52 -18.77
N LEU A 214 8.30 -4.36 -20.01
CA LEU A 214 8.26 -5.43 -21.02
C LEU A 214 9.65 -5.93 -21.49
N HIS A 215 10.74 -5.27 -21.08
CA HIS A 215 12.11 -5.69 -21.33
C HIS A 215 12.78 -6.31 -20.09
N HIS A 216 12.02 -6.55 -19.03
CA HIS A 216 12.58 -7.10 -17.81
C HIS A 216 13.01 -8.56 -17.98
N TYR A 217 14.11 -8.95 -17.33
CA TYR A 217 14.70 -10.28 -17.46
C TYR A 217 13.96 -11.38 -16.68
N LYS A 218 13.15 -10.99 -15.69
CA LYS A 218 12.32 -11.90 -14.87
C LYS A 218 10.88 -12.04 -15.39
N LEU A 219 10.61 -11.68 -16.66
CA LEU A 219 9.26 -11.84 -17.19
C LEU A 219 8.80 -13.29 -17.11
N THR A 220 7.56 -13.47 -16.67
CA THR A 220 6.80 -14.72 -16.66
C THR A 220 5.62 -14.60 -17.62
N GLU A 221 4.93 -15.70 -17.93
CA GLU A 221 3.72 -15.65 -18.78
C GLU A 221 2.68 -14.68 -18.18
N ASN A 222 2.44 -14.77 -16.86
CA ASN A 222 1.47 -13.96 -16.13
C ASN A 222 1.84 -12.48 -16.11
N THR A 223 3.08 -12.15 -15.75
CA THR A 223 3.54 -10.75 -15.69
C THR A 223 3.61 -10.14 -17.08
N PHE A 224 4.01 -10.90 -18.11
CA PHE A 224 3.97 -10.44 -19.50
C PHE A 224 2.53 -10.14 -19.96
N GLU A 225 1.57 -11.02 -19.65
CA GLU A 225 0.15 -10.80 -19.96
C GLU A 225 -0.40 -9.55 -19.27
N MET A 226 -0.14 -9.41 -17.97
CA MET A 226 -0.58 -8.27 -17.17
C MET A 226 -0.05 -6.94 -17.73
N ILE A 227 1.26 -6.83 -17.97
CA ILE A 227 1.87 -5.61 -18.50
C ILE A 227 1.38 -5.34 -19.92
N LEU A 228 1.25 -6.38 -20.76
CA LEU A 228 0.77 -6.20 -22.14
C LEU A 228 -0.69 -5.75 -22.17
N LYS A 229 -1.57 -6.28 -21.30
CA LYS A 229 -2.95 -5.82 -21.16
C LYS A 229 -3.02 -4.34 -20.79
N ALA A 230 -2.33 -3.93 -19.74
CA ALA A 230 -2.29 -2.52 -19.34
C ALA A 230 -1.69 -1.64 -20.45
N GLY A 231 -0.64 -2.13 -21.13
CA GLY A 231 -0.07 -1.46 -22.29
C GLY A 231 -1.07 -1.29 -23.42
N MET A 232 -1.88 -2.31 -23.73
CA MET A 232 -2.91 -2.26 -24.76
C MET A 232 -4.07 -1.33 -24.38
N GLU A 233 -4.41 -1.24 -23.10
CA GLU A 233 -5.43 -0.33 -22.60
C GLU A 233 -5.01 1.14 -22.75
N HIS A 234 -3.77 1.47 -22.37
CA HIS A 234 -3.31 2.86 -22.37
C HIS A 234 -2.61 3.30 -23.66
N PHE A 235 -2.01 2.36 -24.41
CA PHE A 235 -1.23 2.64 -25.62
C PHE A 235 -1.59 1.69 -26.79
N PRO A 236 -2.87 1.57 -27.18
CA PRO A 236 -3.30 0.64 -28.22
C PRO A 236 -2.66 0.93 -29.59
N GLU A 237 -2.45 2.20 -29.93
CA GLU A 237 -1.81 2.62 -31.18
C GLU A 237 -0.35 2.16 -31.30
N ASN A 238 0.30 1.93 -30.16
CA ASN A 238 1.66 1.43 -30.06
C ASN A 238 1.72 -0.09 -29.82
N LEU A 239 0.58 -0.80 -29.95
CA LEU A 239 0.44 -2.22 -29.67
C LEU A 239 0.96 -2.58 -28.28
N GLY A 240 0.59 -1.78 -27.27
CA GLY A 240 1.02 -1.98 -25.90
C GLY A 240 2.54 -1.94 -25.73
N CYS A 241 3.24 -1.21 -26.61
CA CYS A 241 4.69 -1.12 -26.67
C CYS A 241 5.41 -2.44 -27.01
N LEU A 242 4.70 -3.45 -27.54
CA LEU A 242 5.26 -4.76 -27.89
C LEU A 242 6.45 -4.69 -28.87
N PHE A 243 6.44 -3.71 -29.77
CA PHE A 243 7.52 -3.50 -30.76
C PHE A 243 8.51 -2.40 -30.38
N ARG A 244 8.38 -1.80 -29.19
CA ARG A 244 9.33 -0.80 -28.71
C ARG A 244 10.70 -1.43 -28.49
N LYS A 245 11.74 -0.80 -29.02
CA LYS A 245 13.12 -1.26 -28.89
C LYS A 245 13.79 -0.76 -27.62
N PHE A 246 14.55 -1.64 -26.98
CA PHE A 246 15.49 -1.33 -25.91
C PHE A 246 16.72 -2.23 -26.09
N ASN A 247 17.93 -1.65 -26.00
CA ASN A 247 19.19 -2.36 -26.25
C ASN A 247 19.20 -3.21 -27.55
N GLY A 248 18.55 -2.70 -28.60
CA GLY A 248 18.51 -3.33 -29.94
C GLY A 248 17.45 -4.43 -30.13
N LYS A 249 16.77 -4.89 -29.07
CA LYS A 249 15.69 -5.88 -29.14
C LYS A 249 14.32 -5.22 -28.93
N THR A 250 13.26 -5.79 -29.50
CA THR A 250 11.87 -5.41 -29.17
C THR A 250 11.39 -6.14 -27.92
N ALA A 251 10.35 -5.62 -27.26
CA ALA A 251 9.71 -6.30 -26.13
C ALA A 251 9.21 -7.71 -26.53
N CYS A 252 8.67 -7.85 -27.75
CA CYS A 252 8.28 -9.14 -28.32
C CYS A 252 9.44 -10.12 -28.42
N GLN A 253 10.59 -9.68 -28.97
CA GLN A 253 11.79 -10.52 -29.07
C GLN A 253 12.30 -10.90 -27.68
N ASN A 254 12.27 -9.96 -26.73
CA ASN A 254 12.67 -10.21 -25.36
C ASN A 254 11.77 -11.26 -24.69
N ALA A 255 10.44 -11.17 -24.88
CA ALA A 255 9.51 -12.18 -24.42
C ALA A 255 9.80 -13.56 -25.03
N PHE A 256 10.04 -13.65 -26.34
CA PHE A 256 10.41 -14.93 -26.98
C PHE A 256 11.69 -15.54 -26.38
N ASP A 257 12.69 -14.72 -26.07
CA ASP A 257 13.94 -15.17 -25.47
C ASP A 257 13.78 -15.66 -24.02
N ILE A 258 12.85 -15.07 -23.24
CA ILE A 258 12.70 -15.34 -21.80
C ILE A 258 11.65 -16.41 -21.53
N ILE A 259 10.43 -16.23 -22.03
CA ILE A 259 9.28 -17.11 -21.72
C ILE A 259 9.05 -18.19 -22.79
N GLY A 260 9.68 -18.07 -23.96
CA GLY A 260 9.49 -18.98 -25.10
C GLY A 260 8.53 -18.42 -26.15
N THR A 261 8.78 -18.76 -27.41
CA THR A 261 7.99 -18.25 -28.55
C THR A 261 6.53 -18.64 -28.47
N ASP A 262 6.23 -19.91 -28.19
CA ASP A 262 4.86 -20.43 -28.22
C ASP A 262 4.01 -19.84 -27.07
N GLU A 263 4.60 -19.75 -25.88
CA GLU A 263 4.00 -19.14 -24.69
C GLU A 263 3.74 -17.65 -24.90
N ALA A 264 4.75 -16.90 -25.37
CA ALA A 264 4.61 -15.48 -25.65
C ALA A 264 3.55 -15.20 -26.73
N MET A 265 3.53 -15.99 -27.81
CA MET A 265 2.53 -15.84 -28.87
C MET A 265 1.12 -16.11 -28.34
N ARG A 266 0.95 -17.10 -27.46
CA ARG A 266 -0.33 -17.37 -26.80
C ARG A 266 -0.81 -16.14 -26.01
N VAL A 267 0.06 -15.53 -25.21
CA VAL A 267 -0.25 -14.30 -24.46
C VAL A 267 -0.60 -13.15 -25.39
N ILE A 268 0.20 -12.93 -26.44
CA ILE A 268 -0.04 -11.86 -27.42
C ILE A 268 -1.42 -12.02 -28.06
N CYS A 269 -1.79 -13.24 -28.47
CA CYS A 269 -3.11 -13.52 -29.05
C CYS A 269 -4.27 -13.31 -28.06
N ARG A 270 -4.05 -13.49 -26.74
CA ARG A 270 -5.04 -13.18 -25.71
C ARG A 270 -5.22 -11.66 -25.53
N CYS A 271 -4.12 -10.89 -25.56
CA CYS A 271 -4.13 -9.45 -25.27
C CYS A 271 -4.46 -8.59 -26.49
N ILE A 272 -4.11 -9.05 -27.68
CA ILE A 272 -4.30 -8.34 -28.94
C ILE A 272 -5.12 -9.25 -29.85
N PRO A 273 -6.47 -9.19 -29.79
CA PRO A 273 -7.27 -10.04 -30.65
C PRO A 273 -7.03 -9.70 -32.13
N PRO A 274 -7.06 -10.69 -33.04
CA PRO A 274 -6.85 -10.45 -34.45
C PRO A 274 -7.95 -9.54 -35.01
N GLY A 275 -7.54 -8.48 -35.69
CA GLY A 275 -8.41 -7.51 -36.37
C GLY A 275 -7.74 -6.96 -37.62
N GLU A 276 -8.51 -6.30 -38.49
CA GLU A 276 -8.02 -5.77 -39.78
C GLU A 276 -6.81 -4.82 -39.63
N ASN A 277 -6.66 -4.19 -38.46
CA ASN A 277 -5.56 -3.27 -38.15
C ASN A 277 -4.26 -3.97 -37.70
N HIS A 278 -4.28 -5.28 -37.43
CA HIS A 278 -3.16 -6.01 -36.82
C HIS A 278 -2.81 -7.30 -37.57
N PRO A 279 -2.43 -7.21 -38.86
CA PRO A 279 -2.25 -8.37 -39.72
C PRO A 279 -1.10 -9.31 -39.32
N ILE A 280 -0.17 -8.84 -38.47
CA ILE A 280 0.93 -9.65 -37.91
C ILE A 280 0.40 -10.85 -37.12
N LEU A 281 -0.82 -10.75 -36.57
CA LEU A 281 -1.41 -11.81 -35.75
C LEU A 281 -2.21 -12.85 -36.56
N HIS A 282 -2.32 -12.69 -37.88
CA HIS A 282 -2.91 -13.71 -38.76
C HIS A 282 -1.95 -14.87 -39.08
N MET A 283 -0.70 -14.79 -38.60
CA MET A 283 0.34 -15.82 -38.81
C MET A 283 0.64 -16.66 -37.56
N ALA A 284 -0.12 -16.44 -36.47
CA ALA A 284 -0.10 -17.29 -35.28
C ALA A 284 -0.96 -18.55 -35.47
#